data_AF-A0A955T4Y8-F1
#
_entry.id   AF-A0A955T4Y8-F1
#
_cell.length_a   1.000
_cell.length_b   1.000
_cell.length_c   1.000
_cell.angle_alpha   90.00
_cell.angle_beta   90.00
_cell.angle_gamma   90.00
#
_symmetry.space_group_name_H-M   'P 1'
#
loop_
_entity.id
_entity.type
_entity.pdbx_description
1 polymer ?
#
loop_
_entity_poly.entity_id
_entity_poly.type
_entity_poly.pdbx_seq_one_letter_code
_entity_poly.pdbx_strand_id
1 'polypeptide(L)'
;MTKIRAYSIFFLLVLIAASAVYSQGRGDIDRVVDFSTFKQLQTHFKFTEGPVWNTAGFLLFSDIPANRIYKWEAGKEAVVFRDP
;
A
#
# COMPACT_ATOMS: atom_id res chain seq x y z
N MET A 1 45.30 -14.24 26.19
CA MET A 1 44.68 -13.09 25.45
C MET A 1 44.11 -13.47 24.07
N THR A 2 44.32 -14.69 23.58
CA THR A 2 43.83 -15.16 22.26
C THR A 2 42.37 -15.65 22.26
N LYS A 3 41.92 -16.34 23.33
CA LYS A 3 40.56 -16.90 23.42
C LYS A 3 39.45 -15.83 23.46
N ILE A 4 39.67 -14.72 24.17
CA ILE A 4 38.69 -13.61 24.27
C ILE A 4 38.48 -12.96 22.89
N ARG A 5 39.55 -12.72 22.12
CA ARG A 5 39.46 -12.20 20.76
C ARG A 5 38.70 -13.15 19.82
N ALA A 6 38.89 -14.47 19.97
CA ALA A 6 38.16 -15.47 19.19
C ALA A 6 36.65 -15.48 19.49
N TYR A 7 36.24 -15.38 20.76
CA TYR A 7 34.81 -15.29 21.12
C TYR A 7 34.18 -13.98 20.69
N SER A 8 34.91 -12.85 20.78
CA SER A 8 34.42 -11.57 20.30
C SER A 8 34.19 -11.56 18.79
N ILE A 9 35.09 -12.19 18.01
CA ILE A 9 34.92 -12.33 16.55
C ILE A 9 33.75 -13.26 16.25
N PHE A 10 33.63 -14.39 16.94
CA PHE A 10 32.52 -15.32 16.76
C PHE A 10 31.17 -14.66 17.07
N PHE A 11 31.08 -13.92 18.19
CA PHE A 11 29.88 -13.20 18.58
C PHE A 11 29.51 -12.11 17.58
N LEU A 12 30.49 -11.37 17.05
CA LEU A 12 30.27 -10.38 16.00
C LEU A 12 29.77 -11.03 14.70
N LEU A 13 30.31 -12.19 14.32
CA LEU A 13 29.85 -12.95 13.14
C LEU A 13 28.41 -13.45 13.33
N VAL A 14 28.05 -13.90 14.54
CA VAL A 14 26.68 -14.31 14.87
C VAL A 14 25.71 -13.11 14.80
N LEU A 15 26.12 -11.93 15.29
CA LEU A 15 25.31 -10.71 15.19
C LEU A 15 25.09 -10.27 13.73
N ILE A 16 26.14 -10.33 12.91
CA ILE A 16 26.04 -9.99 11.47
C ILE A 16 25.10 -10.98 10.77
N ALA A 17 25.25 -12.28 11.01
CA ALA A 17 24.37 -13.30 10.44
C ALA A 17 22.90 -13.13 10.84
N ALA A 18 22.64 -12.82 12.12
CA ALA A 18 21.29 -12.56 12.61
C ALA A 18 20.63 -11.34 11.93
N SER A 19 21.39 -10.27 11.68
CA SER A 19 20.88 -9.07 10.99
C SER A 19 20.53 -9.33 9.51
N ALA A 20 21.32 -10.17 8.82
CA ALA A 20 21.06 -10.53 7.43
C ALA A 20 19.81 -11.41 7.26
N VAL A 21 19.55 -12.30 8.21
CA VAL A 21 18.32 -13.12 8.24
C VAL A 21 17.08 -12.24 8.49
N TYR A 22 17.21 -11.22 9.33
CA TYR A 22 16.08 -10.33 9.68
C TYR A 22 15.61 -9.45 8.49
N SER A 23 16.46 -9.19 7.49
CA SER A 23 16.08 -8.32 6.36
C SER A 23 15.27 -9.03 5.25
N GLN A 24 15.15 -10.36 5.29
CA GLN A 24 14.52 -11.17 4.24
C GLN A 24 12.97 -11.15 4.24
N GLY A 25 12.33 -10.45 5.17
CA GLY A 25 10.87 -10.55 5.38
C GLY A 25 9.96 -9.57 4.62
N ARG A 26 10.50 -8.66 3.79
CA ARG A 26 9.72 -7.52 3.24
C ARG A 26 9.69 -7.44 1.70
N GLY A 27 10.30 -8.39 1.00
CA GLY A 27 10.88 -8.14 -0.34
C GLY A 27 10.01 -8.28 -1.58
N ASP A 28 8.71 -8.59 -1.49
CA ASP A 28 7.97 -9.00 -2.71
C ASP A 28 6.95 -7.97 -3.21
N ILE A 29 6.18 -7.33 -2.32
CA ILE A 29 5.11 -6.41 -2.74
C ILE A 29 5.64 -5.05 -3.23
N ASP A 30 6.76 -4.59 -2.65
CA ASP A 30 7.40 -3.31 -3.01
C ASP A 30 7.93 -3.31 -4.46
N ARG A 31 8.03 -4.48 -5.10
CA ARG A 31 8.41 -4.62 -6.52
C ARG A 31 7.25 -4.33 -7.48
N VAL A 32 6.01 -4.50 -7.02
CA VAL A 32 4.80 -4.40 -7.85
C VAL A 32 4.11 -3.06 -7.63
N VAL A 33 4.16 -2.55 -6.40
CA VAL A 33 3.50 -1.30 -6.02
C VAL A 33 4.48 -0.42 -5.24
N ASP A 34 4.67 0.80 -5.73
CA ASP A 34 5.38 1.83 -4.97
C ASP A 34 4.43 2.42 -3.90
N PHE A 35 4.62 1.98 -2.66
CA PHE A 35 3.86 2.48 -1.51
C PHE A 35 4.43 3.78 -0.92
N SER A 36 5.47 4.38 -1.52
CA SER A 36 6.04 5.64 -1.03
C SER A 36 5.10 6.84 -1.19
N THR A 37 4.17 6.75 -2.14
CA THR A 37 3.33 7.89 -2.55
C THR A 37 1.87 7.49 -2.68
N PHE A 38 1.03 8.06 -1.83
CA PHE A 38 -0.43 7.98 -1.96
C PHE A 38 -1.01 9.37 -2.17
N LYS A 39 -2.03 9.48 -3.02
CA LYS A 39 -2.79 10.72 -3.23
C LYS A 39 -4.25 10.51 -2.85
N GLN A 40 -4.73 11.32 -1.92
CA GLN A 40 -6.17 11.42 -1.66
C GLN A 40 -6.85 12.05 -2.88
N LEU A 41 -7.76 11.30 -3.51
CA LEU A 41 -8.43 11.76 -4.72
C LEU A 41 -9.58 12.73 -4.41
N GLN A 42 -10.40 12.40 -3.40
CA GLN A 42 -11.53 13.21 -2.99
C GLN A 42 -11.98 12.83 -1.57
N THR A 43 -12.80 13.69 -0.96
CA THR A 43 -13.39 13.46 0.37
C THR A 43 -14.92 13.60 0.29
N HIS A 44 -15.61 13.69 1.43
CA HIS A 44 -17.06 13.96 1.54
C HIS A 44 -18.02 12.77 1.33
N PHE A 45 -17.52 11.57 1.04
CA PHE A 45 -18.34 10.35 1.03
C PHE A 45 -18.56 9.81 2.44
N LYS A 46 -19.68 9.10 2.66
CA LYS A 46 -19.97 8.48 3.96
C LYS A 46 -19.27 7.13 4.10
N PHE A 47 -19.32 6.29 3.06
CA PHE A 47 -18.64 5.00 3.03
C PHE A 47 -18.40 4.52 1.60
N THR A 48 -17.16 4.63 1.12
CA THR A 48 -16.77 4.23 -0.24
C THR A 48 -16.52 2.72 -0.35
N GLU A 49 -17.15 2.05 -1.31
CA GLU A 49 -16.96 0.61 -1.57
C GLU A 49 -17.12 0.25 -3.06
N GLY A 50 -16.80 -0.99 -3.42
CA GLY A 50 -17.03 -1.56 -4.75
C GLY A 50 -16.34 -0.83 -5.90
N PRO A 51 -15.02 -0.54 -5.83
CA PRO A 51 -14.32 0.12 -6.93
C PRO A 51 -14.28 -0.80 -8.16
N VAL A 52 -14.70 -0.27 -9.31
CA VAL A 52 -14.63 -0.95 -10.61
C VAL A 52 -14.03 0.00 -11.64
N TRP A 53 -12.88 -0.37 -12.19
CA TRP A 53 -12.29 0.35 -13.31
C TRP A 53 -12.97 -0.03 -14.62
N ASN A 54 -13.53 0.95 -15.33
CA ASN A 54 -14.14 0.76 -16.64
C ASN A 54 -13.09 0.95 -17.75
N THR A 55 -13.15 0.11 -18.78
CA THR A 55 -12.22 0.17 -19.94
C THR A 55 -12.31 1.48 -20.73
N ALA A 56 -13.41 2.24 -20.59
CA ALA A 56 -13.57 3.57 -21.15
C ALA A 56 -12.82 4.67 -20.36
N GLY A 57 -12.05 4.33 -19.31
CA GLY A 57 -11.11 5.24 -18.65
C GLY A 57 -11.64 5.97 -17.42
N PHE A 58 -12.59 5.36 -16.68
CA PHE A 58 -13.13 5.93 -15.45
C PHE A 58 -13.31 4.88 -14.36
N LEU A 59 -13.32 5.32 -13.10
CA LEU A 59 -13.60 4.50 -11.91
C LEU A 59 -15.06 4.68 -11.49
N LEU A 60 -15.78 3.58 -11.28
CA LEU A 60 -17.04 3.57 -10.54
C LEU A 60 -16.80 3.13 -9.11
N PHE A 61 -17.53 3.69 -8.16
CA PHE A 61 -17.58 3.25 -6.77
C PHE A 61 -18.90 3.69 -6.11
N SER A 62 -19.29 3.02 -5.03
CA SER A 62 -20.52 3.29 -4.30
C SER A 62 -20.27 4.09 -3.02
N ASP A 63 -21.20 4.98 -2.68
CA ASP A 63 -21.36 5.55 -1.33
C ASP A 63 -22.67 5.02 -0.73
N ILE A 64 -22.59 3.88 -0.04
CA ILE A 64 -23.77 3.08 0.35
C ILE A 64 -24.76 3.88 1.21
N PRO A 65 -24.34 4.57 2.29
CA PRO A 65 -25.27 5.35 3.12
C PRO A 65 -25.78 6.64 2.44
N ALA A 66 -25.26 6.99 1.26
CA ALA A 66 -25.78 8.07 0.43
C ALA A 66 -26.68 7.57 -0.71
N ASN A 67 -26.78 6.25 -0.91
CA ASN A 67 -27.53 5.60 -1.98
C ASN A 67 -27.15 6.11 -3.38
N ARG A 68 -25.85 6.25 -3.65
CA ARG A 68 -25.33 6.80 -4.90
C ARG A 68 -24.13 5.98 -5.40
N ILE A 69 -24.04 5.87 -6.73
CA ILE A 69 -22.83 5.42 -7.43
C ILE A 69 -22.18 6.65 -8.04
N TYR A 70 -20.87 6.78 -7.83
CA TYR A 70 -20.06 7.87 -8.38
C TYR A 70 -19.18 7.37 -9.52
N LYS A 71 -18.91 8.26 -10.47
CA LYS A 71 -17.91 8.13 -11.52
C LYS A 71 -16.79 9.11 -11.27
N TRP A 72 -15.55 8.63 -11.23
CA TRP A 72 -14.34 9.44 -11.16
C TRP A 72 -13.48 9.26 -12.41
N GLU A 73 -12.95 10.37 -12.92
CA GLU A 73 -12.03 10.41 -14.06
C GLU A 73 -10.75 11.12 -13.62
N ALA A 74 -9.60 10.73 -14.18
CA ALA A 74 -8.32 11.30 -13.80
C ALA A 74 -8.32 12.84 -13.93
N GLY A 75 -7.96 13.52 -12.84
CA GLY A 75 -7.90 14.98 -12.77
C GLY A 75 -9.24 15.69 -12.60
N LYS A 76 -10.35 14.95 -12.41
CA LYS A 76 -11.69 15.52 -12.19
C LYS A 76 -12.21 15.16 -10.80
N GLU A 77 -13.20 15.92 -10.35
CA GLU A 77 -14.06 15.54 -9.23
C GLU A 77 -14.96 14.38 -9.65
N ALA A 78 -15.24 13.48 -8.71
CA ALA A 78 -16.21 12.42 -8.85
C ALA A 78 -17.63 13.02 -8.93
N VAL A 79 -18.39 12.55 -9.90
CA VAL A 79 -19.76 12.99 -10.17
C VAL A 79 -20.72 11.83 -9.97
N VAL A 80 -21.98 12.12 -9.62
CA VAL A 80 -23.01 11.09 -9.51
C VAL A 80 -23.21 10.43 -10.87
N PHE A 81 -22.98 9.12 -10.93
CA PHE A 81 -23.24 8.29 -12.10
C PHE A 81 -24.67 7.75 -12.09
N ARG A 82 -25.15 7.37 -10.90
CA ARG A 82 -26.49 6.87 -10.67
C ARG A 82 -26.94 7.22 -9.25
N ASP A 83 -28.15 7.69 -9.14
CA ASP A 83 -28.95 7.82 -7.93
C ASP A 83 -30.32 7.13 -8.15
N PRO A 84 -31.19 7.05 -7.13
CA PRO A 84 -32.48 6.36 -7.21
C PRO A 84 -33.45 6.95 -8.24
#